data_AF-A0A963H9C1-F1
#
_entry.id   AF-A0A963H9C1-F1
#
_cell.length_a   1.000
_cell.length_b   1.000
_cell.length_c   1.000
_cell.angle_alpha   90.00
_cell.angle_beta   90.00
_cell.angle_gamma   90.00
#
_symmetry.space_group_name_H-M   'P 1'
#
loop_
_entity.id
_entity.type
_entity.pdbx_description
1 polymer ?
#
loop_
_entity_poly.entity_id
_entity_poly.type
_entity_poly.pdbx_seq_one_letter_code
_entity_poly.pdbx_strand_id
1 'polypeptide(L)' 'QSQLKRLSDFQQRSAAASGAMLERLQRTVIEDGNVFAVLIDAVRVCSLGQITTALYEVGGQYRRSM' A
#
# COMPACT_ATOMS: atom_id res chain seq x y z
N GLN A 1 12.97 10.35 -17.18
CA GLN A 1 13.44 9.68 -15.93
C GLN A 1 13.00 10.36 -14.61
N SER A 2 12.34 11.53 -14.63
CA SER A 2 11.92 12.25 -13.40
C SER A 2 11.05 11.42 -12.45
N GLN A 3 10.04 10.70 -12.97
CA GLN A 3 9.11 9.92 -12.14
C GLN A 3 9.80 8.79 -11.36
N LEU A 4 10.76 8.09 -11.97
CA LEU A 4 11.50 7.00 -11.33
C LEU A 4 12.35 7.52 -10.17
N LYS A 5 13.03 8.67 -10.36
CA LYS A 5 13.81 9.31 -9.31
C LYS A 5 12.93 9.72 -8.13
N ARG A 6 11.81 10.41 -8.40
CA ARG A 6 10.87 10.84 -7.36
C ARG A 6 10.30 9.66 -6.57
N LEU A 7 10.02 8.55 -7.25
CA LEU A 7 9.55 7.32 -6.61
C LEU A 7 10.63 6.72 -5.68
N SER A 8 11.85 6.56 -6.19
CA SER A 8 12.99 6.07 -5.41
C SER A 8 13.24 6.93 -4.18
N ASP A 9 13.28 8.26 -4.35
CA ASP A 9 13.52 9.20 -3.26
C ASP A 9 12.39 9.13 -2.21
N PHE A 10 11.13 8.97 -2.65
CA PHE A 10 9.99 8.82 -1.74
C PHE A 10 10.06 7.51 -0.95
N GLN A 11 10.35 6.39 -1.62
CA GLN A 11 10.51 5.09 -0.97
C GLN A 11 11.65 5.11 0.06
N GLN A 12 12.76 5.77 -0.27
CA GLN A 12 13.91 5.85 0.61
C GLN A 12 13.63 6.70 1.86
N ARG A 13 12.94 7.84 1.72
CA ARG A 13 12.53 8.67 2.87
C ARG A 13 11.53 7.97 3.79
N SER A 14 10.68 7.10 3.23
CA SER A 14 9.60 6.43 3.97
C SER A 14 9.97 5.00 4.40
N ALA A 15 11.19 4.53 4.13
CA ALA A 15 11.60 3.14 4.31
C ALA A 15 11.31 2.60 5.71
N ALA A 16 11.61 3.39 6.75
CA ALA A 16 11.41 3.01 8.14
C ALA A 16 9.93 2.81 8.54
N ALA A 17 9.00 3.53 7.89
CA ALA A 17 7.57 3.50 8.24
C ALA A 17 6.73 2.65 7.29
N SER A 18 7.16 2.48 6.04
CA SER A 18 6.38 1.83 4.99
C SER A 18 6.03 0.37 5.31
N GLY A 19 6.96 -0.42 5.85
CA GLY A 19 6.71 -1.83 6.18
C GLY A 19 5.57 -2.02 7.19
N ALA A 20 5.69 -1.39 8.36
CA ALA A 20 4.66 -1.45 9.41
C ALA A 20 3.30 -0.90 8.94
N MET A 21 3.30 0.10 8.06
CA MET A 21 2.07 0.65 7.49
C MET A 21 1.39 -0.30 6.51
N LEU A 22 2.15 -1.01 5.67
CA LEU A 22 1.60 -2.04 4.78
C LEU A 22 1.04 -3.22 5.58
N GLU A 23 1.71 -3.64 6.66
CA GLU A 23 1.18 -4.68 7.56
C GLU A 23 -0.13 -4.25 8.22
N ARG A 24 -0.23 -3.00 8.70
CA ARG A 24 -1.47 -2.45 9.26
C ARG A 24 -2.59 -2.44 8.23
N LEU A 25 -2.29 -2.05 6.99
CA LEU A 25 -3.25 -2.03 5.89
C LEU A 25 -3.76 -3.44 5.58
N GLN A 26 -2.87 -4.42 5.45
CA GLN A 26 -3.22 -5.82 5.22
C GLN A 26 -4.08 -6.40 6.34
N ARG A 27 -3.68 -6.14 7.61
CA ARG A 27 -4.43 -6.60 8.78
C ARG A 27 -5.84 -6.02 8.82
N THR A 28 -5.99 -4.74 8.48
CA THR A 28 -7.31 -4.09 8.44
C THR A 28 -8.24 -4.79 7.44
N VAL A 29 -7.73 -5.27 6.30
CA VAL A 29 -8.50 -6.06 5.34
C VAL A 29 -8.90 -7.41 5.94
N ILE A 30 -7.95 -8.12 6.56
CA ILE A 30 -8.19 -9.44 7.18
C ILE A 30 -9.24 -9.35 8.30
N GLU A 31 -9.25 -8.25 9.04
CA GLU A 31 -10.18 -7.99 10.15
C GLU A 31 -11.51 -7.37 9.70
N ASP A 32 -11.78 -7.27 8.38
CA ASP A 32 -12.97 -6.62 7.80
C ASP A 32 -13.19 -5.18 8.31
N GLY A 33 -12.08 -4.48 8.58
CA GLY A 33 -12.06 -3.11 9.09
C GLY A 33 -12.19 -2.05 8.00
N ASN A 34 -12.27 -0.78 8.41
CA ASN A 34 -12.34 0.34 7.47
C ASN A 34 -10.98 0.60 6.79
N VAL A 35 -10.78 -0.04 5.64
CA VAL A 35 -9.55 0.07 4.83
C VAL A 35 -9.30 1.52 4.40
N PHE A 36 -10.34 2.27 4.04
CA PHE A 36 -10.18 3.65 3.57
C PHE A 36 -9.62 4.56 4.67
N ALA A 37 -10.02 4.36 5.93
CA ALA A 37 -9.46 5.11 7.05
C ALA A 37 -7.94 4.90 7.18
N VAL A 38 -7.47 3.66 7.02
CA VAL A 38 -6.03 3.35 7.07
C VAL A 38 -5.30 3.82 5.81
N LEU A 39 -5.96 3.86 4.65
CA LEU A 39 -5.39 4.39 3.41
C LEU A 39 -4.98 5.87 3.53
N ILE A 40 -5.73 6.69 4.28
CA ILE A 40 -5.37 8.11 4.50
C ILE A 40 -4.01 8.25 5.19
N ASP A 41 -3.66 7.32 6.08
CA ASP A 41 -2.33 7.27 6.69
C ASP A 41 -1.31 6.63 5.74
N ALA A 42 -1.69 5.56 5.05
CA ALA A 42 -0.79 4.78 4.22
C ALA A 42 -0.18 5.57 3.07
N VAL A 43 -0.96 6.44 2.41
CA VAL A 43 -0.49 7.26 1.28
C VAL A 43 0.62 8.25 1.66
N ARG A 44 0.84 8.51 2.95
CA ARG A 44 1.92 9.40 3.42
C ARG A 44 3.30 8.75 3.34
N VAL A 45 3.35 7.41 3.40
CA VAL A 45 4.60 6.64 3.54
C VAL A 45 4.71 5.47 2.54
N CYS A 46 3.63 5.09 1.88
CA CYS A 46 3.60 4.02 0.89
C CYS A 46 3.25 4.58 -0.49
N SER A 47 3.95 4.11 -1.52
CA SER A 47 3.63 4.46 -2.90
C SER A 47 2.37 3.73 -3.37
N LEU A 48 1.76 4.21 -4.44
CA LEU A 48 0.60 3.55 -5.05
C LEU A 48 0.89 2.06 -5.36
N GLY A 49 2.06 1.76 -5.90
CA GLY A 49 2.46 0.38 -6.20
C GLY A 49 2.58 -0.49 -4.94
N GLN A 50 3.19 0.04 -3.87
CA GLN A 50 3.30 -0.69 -2.60
C GLN A 50 1.92 -1.01 -2.01
N ILE A 51 1.00 -0.04 -2.04
CA ILE A 51 -0.38 -0.20 -1.55
C ILE A 51 -1.14 -1.25 -2.37
N THR A 52 -1.13 -1.13 -3.70
CA THR A 52 -1.87 -2.05 -4.58
C THR A 52 -1.35 -3.49 -4.46
N THR A 53 -0.03 -3.68 -4.42
CA THR A 53 0.57 -5.01 -4.22
C THR A 53 0.14 -5.61 -2.88
N ALA A 54 0.23 -4.85 -1.78
CA ALA A 54 -0.18 -5.32 -0.46
C ALA A 54 -1.67 -5.69 -0.40
N LEU A 55 -2.55 -4.92 -1.05
CA LEU A 55 -3.98 -5.24 -1.10
C LEU A 55 -4.28 -6.46 -1.97
N TYR A 56 -3.51 -6.73 -3.03
CA TYR A 56 -3.65 -7.94 -3.83
C TYR A 56 -3.30 -9.23 -3.08
N GLU A 57 -2.38 -9.16 -2.11
CA GLU A 57 -1.98 -10.31 -1.30
C GLU A 57 -3.10 -10.77 -0.34
N VAL A 58 -3.96 -9.84 0.12
CA VAL A 58 -5.01 -10.12 1.11
C VAL A 58 -6.44 -10.07 0.57
N GLY A 59 -6.73 -9.21 -0.40
CA GLY A 59 -8.07 -9.03 -0.97
C GLY A 59 -8.29 -9.81 -2.27
N GLY A 60 -7.24 -10.43 -2.81
CA GLY A 60 -7.24 -11.05 -4.13
C GLY A 60 -7.20 -10.02 -5.27
N GLN A 61 -6.83 -10.50 -6.45
CA GLN A 61 -6.89 -9.70 -7.68
C GLN A 61 -8.26 -9.83 -8.32
N TYR A 62 -8.69 -8.77 -9.01
CA TYR A 62 -9.89 -8.83 -9.83
C TYR A 62 -9.78 -10.00 -10.82
N ARG A 63 -10.68 -10.98 -10.66
CA ARG A 63 -10.82 -12.08 -11.60
C ARG A 63 -11.87 -11.72 -12.63
N ARG A 64 -11.44 -11.50 -13.87
CA ARG A 64 -12.37 -11.36 -15.01
C ARG A 64 -13.12 -12.68 -15.17
N SER A 65 -14.41 -12.69 -14.83
CA SER A 65 -15.34 -13.71 -15.31
C SER A 65 -15.62 -13.42 -16.79
N MET A 66 -15.36 -14.42 -17.64
CA MET A 66 -15.94 -14.51 -18.98
C MET A 66 -17.36 -15.03 -18.87
#